data_AF-A0A3Q8T871-F1
#
_entry.id   AF-A0A3Q8T871-F1
#
_cell.length_a   1.000
_cell.length_b   1.000
_cell.length_c   1.000
_cell.angle_alpha   90.00
_cell.angle_beta   90.00
_cell.angle_gamma   90.00
#
_symmetry.space_group_name_H-M   'P 1'
#
loop_
_entity.id
_entity.type
_entity.pdbx_description
1 polymer ?
#
loop_
_entity_poly.entity_id
_entity_poly.type
_entity_poly.pdbx_seq_one_letter_code
_entity_poly.pdbx_strand_id
1 'polypeptide(L)' 'MISCSEAMYYFQNCGLSSLDRDKDDVPCKKLCR' A
#
# COMPACT_ATOMS: atom_id res chain seq x y z
N MET A 1 -9.11 -3.27 3.47
CA MET A 1 -8.38 -2.03 3.19
C MET A 1 -9.16 -1.34 2.10
N ILE A 2 -9.75 -0.17 2.38
CA ILE A 2 -10.83 0.40 1.55
C ILE A 2 -10.37 1.70 0.88
N SER A 3 -9.12 2.13 1.13
CA SER A 3 -8.59 3.39 0.61
C SER A 3 -7.07 3.39 0.47
N CYS A 4 -6.61 4.03 -0.61
CA CYS A 4 -5.21 4.25 -0.96
C CYS A 4 -4.39 4.88 0.19
N SER A 5 -5.01 5.83 0.90
CA SER A 5 -4.41 6.59 2.00
C SER A 5 -4.05 5.70 3.18
N GLU A 6 -4.91 4.73 3.49
CA GLU A 6 -4.70 3.80 4.58
C GLU A 6 -3.62 2.78 4.22
N ALA A 7 -3.60 2.29 2.97
CA ALA A 7 -2.53 1.43 2.48
C ALA A 7 -1.16 2.13 2.51
N MET A 8 -1.10 3.42 2.16
CA MET A 8 0.11 4.24 2.29
C MET A 8 0.53 4.44 3.74
N TYR A 9 -0.43 4.70 4.64
CA TYR A 9 -0.14 4.80 6.06
C TYR A 9 0.45 3.51 6.62
N TYR A 10 -0.14 2.35 6.30
CA TYR A 10 0.42 1.07 6.73
C TYR A 10 1.76 0.73 6.07
N PHE A 11 1.97 1.10 4.82
CA PHE A 11 3.24 0.91 4.13
C PHE A 11 4.37 1.74 4.75
N GLN A 12 4.14 3.04 4.98
CA GLN A 12 5.15 3.95 5.52
C GLN A 12 5.30 3.83 7.05
N ASN A 13 4.19 3.70 7.77
CA ASN A 13 4.15 3.79 9.23
C ASN A 13 4.26 2.41 9.91
N CYS A 14 3.75 1.36 9.28
CA CYS A 14 3.89 -0.02 9.76
C CYS A 14 5.05 -0.77 9.08
N GLY A 15 5.64 -0.21 8.01
CA GLY A 15 6.70 -0.89 7.25
C GLY A 15 6.20 -2.14 6.53
N LEU A 16 4.91 -2.19 6.19
CA LEU A 16 4.29 -3.33 5.49
C LEU A 16 4.72 -3.38 4.02
N SER A 17 5.97 -3.76 3.79
CA SER A 17 6.54 -3.95 2.45
C SER A 17 5.85 -5.08 1.67
N SER A 18 5.09 -5.95 2.35
CA SER A 18 4.25 -6.97 1.73
C SER A 18 3.06 -6.40 0.94
N LEU A 19 2.70 -5.13 1.17
CA LEU A 19 1.67 -4.43 0.39
C LEU A 19 2.19 -4.00 -0.99
N ASP A 20 3.50 -3.79 -1.11
CA ASP A 20 4.20 -3.39 -2.33
C ASP A 20 4.95 -4.59 -2.92
N ARG A 21 4.18 -5.54 -3.48
CA ARG A 21 4.74 -6.80 -4.01
C ARG A 21 5.54 -6.59 -5.29
N ASP A 22 5.23 -5.53 -6.02
CA ASP A 22 5.84 -5.10 -7.27
C ASP A 22 7.04 -4.14 -7.07
N LYS A 23 7.31 -3.73 -5.82
CA LYS A 23 8.39 -2.80 -5.44
C LYS A 23 8.30 -1.49 -6.22
N ASP A 24 7.09 -1.02 -6.46
CA ASP A 24 6.80 0.21 -7.17
C ASP A 24 6.43 1.35 -6.21
N ASP A 25 6.68 1.18 -4.90
CA ASP A 25 6.45 2.16 -3.82
C ASP A 25 4.99 2.62 -3.71
N VAL A 26 4.07 1.94 -4.41
CA VAL A 26 2.65 2.29 -4.50
C VAL A 26 1.81 1.05 -4.17
N PRO A 27 1.54 0.79 -2.87
CA PRO A 27 0.76 -0.37 -2.42
C PRO A 27 -0.72 -0.35 -2.84
N CYS A 28 -1.17 0.73 -3.49
CA CYS A 28 -2.57 1.04 -3.72
C CYS A 28 -3.11 0.57 -5.08
N LYS A 29 -2.24 0.11 -5.99
CA LYS A 29 -2.58 -0.19 -7.38
C LYS A 29 -3.63 -1.31 -7.55
N LYS A 30 -3.66 -2.27 -6.62
CA LYS A 30 -4.69 -3.33 -6.56
C LYS A 30 -5.94 -2.96 -5.75
N LEU A 31 -5.86 -1.88 -4.98
CA LEU A 31 -6.96 -1.36 -4.15
C LEU A 31 -7.84 -0.37 -4.90
N CYS A 32 -7.26 0.40 -5.83
CA CYS A 32 -8.01 1.21 -6.79
C CYS A 32 -8.56 0.30 -7.89
N ARG A 33 -9.85 -0.03 -7.81
CA ARG A 33 -10.63 -0.57 -8.93
C ARG A 33 -11.82 0.34 -9.20
#